data_AF-A0A6A4JT94-F1
#
_entry.id   AF-A0A6A4JT94-F1
#
_cell.length_a   1.000
_cell.length_b   1.000
_cell.length_c   1.000
_cell.angle_alpha   90.00
_cell.angle_beta   90.00
_cell.angle_gamma   90.00
#
_symmetry.space_group_name_H-M   'P 1'
#
loop_
_entity.id
_entity.type
_entity.pdbx_description
1 polymer ?
#
loop_
_entity_poly.entity_id
_entity_poly.type
_entity_poly.pdbx_seq_one_letter_code
_entity_poly.pdbx_strand_id
1 'polypeptide(L)'
;MWWLIKWTLLMPLSSVLAGKSGTPPPYVPPDKGPPKDFNNCRLNGMSPVSWIVSVWDTAENVIVGHGSLFTYIAFVSTCRQYSKSPSSYIAHGQNIWDVKQPTNPCMQQKEVETIIKHPNCSKEISHFPFSDFSVFKLKKPFEIAGHHYPMMALPDSQEDHMDDITYINTINDPKGCFLASFMDQEKKMPIFNLEVNMKIIPFQKNCVKLMCEWNPSDKEKCEKQFKQTGHENDTSTMICAKNSTEAKIVLGKSNSYWLAGAPFLCNGSTYGIASVPVMR
;
A
#
# COMPACT_ATOMS: atom_id res chain seq x y z
N MET A 1 -6.93 -1.24 -16.21
CA MET A 1 -7.27 -0.94 -14.80
C MET A 1 -6.03 -0.28 -14.22
N TRP A 2 -6.17 0.96 -13.74
CA TRP A 2 -5.08 1.94 -13.56
C TRP A 2 -4.93 2.30 -12.08
N TRP A 3 -3.70 2.56 -11.64
CA TRP A 3 -3.41 2.96 -10.27
C TRP A 3 -3.24 4.48 -10.19
N LEU A 4 -3.67 5.04 -9.07
CA LEU A 4 -3.51 6.44 -8.71
C LEU A 4 -2.95 6.43 -7.29
N ILE A 5 -1.94 7.23 -7.00
CA ILE A 5 -1.17 7.07 -5.76
C ILE A 5 -0.73 8.43 -5.23
N LYS A 6 -1.02 8.82 -3.97
CA LYS A 6 -0.58 10.11 -3.39
C LYS A 6 0.05 9.93 -2.01
N TRP A 7 1.09 10.71 -1.71
CA TRP A 7 1.97 10.49 -0.57
C TRP A 7 2.34 11.70 0.30
N THR A 8 1.99 12.92 -0.12
CA THR A 8 2.51 14.17 0.44
C THR A 8 2.11 14.49 1.89
N LEU A 9 1.33 13.64 2.56
CA LEU A 9 0.79 13.93 3.91
C LEU A 9 1.33 13.01 5.03
N LEU A 10 2.13 11.99 4.73
CA LEU A 10 2.55 11.03 5.76
C LEU A 10 3.71 11.49 6.64
N MET A 11 4.59 12.37 6.14
CA MET A 11 5.75 12.84 6.90
C MET A 11 5.38 13.59 8.21
N PRO A 12 4.44 14.57 8.24
CA PRO A 12 4.08 15.26 9.49
C PRO A 12 3.25 14.40 10.46
N LEU A 13 2.61 13.31 9.98
CA LEU A 13 1.78 12.43 10.82
C LEU A 13 2.61 11.52 11.75
N SER A 14 3.86 11.20 11.36
CA SER A 14 4.79 10.43 12.18
C SER A 14 5.06 11.10 13.55
N SER A 15 5.12 12.43 13.56
CA SER A 15 5.41 13.24 14.75
C SER A 15 4.20 13.32 15.71
N VAL A 16 2.96 13.33 15.18
CA VAL A 16 1.73 13.46 15.97
C VAL A 16 1.39 12.16 16.71
N LEU A 17 1.66 11.00 16.11
CA LEU A 17 1.43 9.69 16.74
C LEU A 17 2.51 9.33 17.78
N ALA A 18 3.65 10.02 17.78
CA ALA A 18 4.73 9.80 18.74
C ALA A 18 4.44 10.36 20.15
N GLY A 19 3.38 11.16 20.34
CA GLY A 19 3.05 11.85 21.60
C GLY A 19 2.63 10.94 22.77
N LYS A 20 2.42 9.65 22.53
CA LYS A 20 2.29 8.62 23.58
C LYS A 20 3.10 7.39 23.14
N SER A 21 4.42 7.49 23.15
CA SER A 21 5.27 6.39 22.72
C SER A 21 5.07 5.17 23.63
N GLY A 22 4.49 4.11 23.08
CA GLY A 22 4.60 2.79 23.67
C GLY A 22 6.08 2.40 23.73
N THR A 23 6.47 1.69 24.79
CA THR A 23 7.82 1.15 24.90
C THR A 23 8.08 0.23 23.68
N PRO A 24 9.17 0.44 22.93
CA PRO A 24 9.51 -0.45 21.82
C PRO A 24 9.67 -1.89 22.34
N PRO A 25 9.40 -2.91 21.50
CA PRO A 25 9.53 -4.30 21.92
C PRO A 25 10.97 -4.63 22.33
N PRO A 26 11.17 -5.54 23.31
CA PRO A 26 12.50 -5.97 23.72
C PRO A 26 13.24 -6.68 22.57
N TYR A 27 14.56 -6.58 22.56
CA TYR A 27 15.39 -7.26 21.57
C TYR A 27 15.30 -8.78 21.71
N VAL A 28 15.05 -9.46 20.60
CA VAL A 28 15.07 -10.93 20.47
C VAL A 28 15.97 -11.28 19.29
N PRO A 29 16.97 -12.16 19.43
CA PRO A 29 17.83 -12.53 18.31
C PRO A 29 17.03 -13.21 17.18
N PRO A 30 17.43 -13.05 15.90
CA PRO A 30 16.81 -13.75 14.78
C PRO A 30 16.86 -15.27 14.95
N ASP A 31 15.74 -15.93 14.64
CA ASP A 31 15.66 -17.39 14.64
C ASP A 31 16.55 -17.98 13.55
N LYS A 32 17.26 -19.08 13.88
CA LYS A 32 18.18 -19.79 12.97
C LYS A 32 17.52 -21.05 12.42
N GLY A 33 16.38 -20.92 11.74
CA GLY A 33 15.68 -22.06 11.17
C GLY A 33 14.19 -21.81 10.94
N PRO A 34 13.44 -22.86 10.56
CA PRO A 34 12.00 -22.75 10.38
C PRO A 34 11.32 -22.33 11.69
N PRO A 35 10.33 -21.43 11.63
CA PRO A 35 9.51 -21.07 12.77
C PRO A 35 8.84 -22.30 13.40
N LYS A 36 8.83 -22.37 14.73
CA LYS A 36 8.12 -23.44 15.45
C LYS A 36 6.59 -23.31 15.32
N ASP A 37 6.12 -22.09 15.17
CA ASP A 37 4.72 -21.76 14.92
C ASP A 37 4.63 -20.79 13.75
N PHE A 38 4.10 -21.27 12.62
CA PHE A 38 3.93 -20.47 11.41
C PHE A 38 2.83 -19.41 11.54
N ASN A 39 1.96 -19.49 12.55
CA ASN A 39 0.88 -18.52 12.78
C ASN A 39 1.22 -17.45 13.82
N ASN A 40 2.36 -17.58 14.51
CA ASN A 40 2.81 -16.62 15.49
C ASN A 40 4.34 -16.50 15.52
N CYS A 41 4.93 -16.24 14.35
CA CYS A 41 6.36 -15.99 14.27
C CYS A 41 6.69 -14.50 14.47
N ARG A 42 7.93 -14.21 14.83
CA ARG A 42 8.43 -12.83 14.89
C ARG A 42 8.75 -12.32 13.49
N LEU A 43 8.44 -11.05 13.25
CA LEU A 43 8.83 -10.38 12.02
C LEU A 43 10.32 -10.07 12.05
N ASN A 44 10.99 -10.11 10.90
CA ASN A 44 12.38 -9.71 10.77
C ASN A 44 12.46 -8.54 9.80
N GLY A 45 12.93 -7.38 10.25
CA GLY A 45 13.06 -6.18 9.41
C GLY A 45 13.99 -6.37 8.20
N MET A 46 14.88 -7.37 8.24
CA MET A 46 15.75 -7.73 7.11
C MET A 46 15.08 -8.69 6.12
N SER A 47 13.90 -9.23 6.44
CA SER A 47 13.17 -10.11 5.53
C SER A 47 12.52 -9.28 4.40
N PRO A 48 12.54 -9.75 3.14
CA PRO A 48 11.91 -9.05 2.03
C PRO A 48 10.44 -8.77 2.32
N VAL A 49 9.99 -7.57 1.97
CA VAL A 49 8.59 -7.09 2.12
C VAL A 49 7.96 -7.27 3.51
N SER A 50 8.77 -7.42 4.56
CA SER A 50 8.34 -7.63 5.96
C SER A 50 7.49 -6.50 6.57
N TRP A 51 7.50 -5.31 5.96
CA TRP A 51 6.72 -4.14 6.35
C TRP A 51 5.31 -4.14 5.75
N ILE A 52 5.03 -5.04 4.80
CA ILE A 52 3.73 -5.13 4.16
C ILE A 52 2.81 -6.00 5.03
N VAL A 53 1.59 -5.51 5.22
CA VAL A 53 0.54 -6.20 5.97
C VAL A 53 -0.64 -6.52 5.06
N SER A 54 -1.26 -7.68 5.27
CA SER A 54 -2.59 -7.95 4.72
C SER A 54 -3.66 -7.47 5.70
N VAL A 55 -4.75 -6.90 5.19
CA VAL A 55 -5.93 -6.56 5.99
C VAL A 55 -7.01 -7.62 5.73
N TRP A 56 -7.24 -8.46 6.72
CA TRP A 56 -8.19 -9.57 6.69
C TRP A 56 -9.55 -9.15 7.24
N ASP A 57 -10.61 -9.37 6.47
CA ASP A 57 -12.00 -9.20 6.94
C ASP A 57 -12.49 -10.50 7.58
N THR A 58 -12.77 -10.43 8.87
CA THR A 58 -13.17 -11.60 9.68
C THR A 58 -14.53 -12.17 9.31
N ALA A 59 -15.44 -11.35 8.77
CA ALA A 59 -16.77 -11.81 8.38
C ALA A 59 -16.73 -12.45 6.99
N GLU A 60 -15.98 -11.87 6.06
CA GLU A 60 -15.89 -12.34 4.68
C GLU A 60 -14.89 -13.48 4.47
N ASN A 61 -13.97 -13.66 5.43
CA ASN A 61 -12.84 -14.58 5.37
C ASN A 61 -11.97 -14.37 4.12
N VAL A 62 -11.63 -13.11 3.83
CA VAL A 62 -10.75 -12.74 2.72
C VAL A 62 -9.85 -11.56 3.10
N ILE A 63 -8.73 -11.43 2.39
CA ILE A 63 -7.92 -10.22 2.35
C ILE A 63 -8.70 -9.18 1.55
N VAL A 64 -9.07 -8.08 2.21
CA VAL A 64 -9.80 -6.95 1.58
C VAL A 64 -8.86 -5.83 1.13
N GLY A 65 -7.58 -5.91 1.48
CA GLY A 65 -6.59 -4.91 1.11
C GLY A 65 -5.21 -5.19 1.69
N HIS A 66 -4.30 -4.29 1.38
CA HIS A 66 -2.91 -4.31 1.84
C HIS A 66 -2.61 -3.06 2.65
N GLY A 67 -1.53 -3.07 3.42
CA GLY A 67 -1.01 -1.89 4.07
C GLY A 67 0.50 -1.94 4.20
N SER A 68 1.09 -0.83 4.60
CA SER A 68 2.54 -0.69 4.81
C SER A 68 2.81 -0.10 6.19
N LEU A 69 3.54 -0.83 7.02
CA LEU A 69 4.01 -0.37 8.32
C LEU A 69 4.89 0.85 8.15
N PHE A 70 4.59 1.93 8.86
CA PHE A 70 5.41 3.16 8.85
C PHE A 70 5.86 3.57 10.25
N THR A 71 5.33 2.90 11.27
CA THR A 71 5.81 2.93 12.65
C THR A 71 5.68 1.52 13.23
N TYR A 72 6.11 1.33 14.48
CA TYR A 72 5.94 0.05 15.17
C TYR A 72 4.49 -0.31 15.51
N ILE A 73 3.56 0.66 15.53
CA ILE A 73 2.17 0.44 15.97
C ILE A 73 1.13 0.82 14.91
N ALA A 74 1.56 1.35 13.76
CA ALA A 74 0.65 1.83 12.73
C ALA A 74 1.14 1.50 11.32
N PHE A 75 0.16 1.27 10.45
CA PHE A 75 0.37 1.09 9.02
C PHE A 75 -0.56 2.01 8.22
N VAL A 76 -0.14 2.36 7.01
CA VAL A 76 -0.97 3.10 6.05
C VAL A 76 -1.62 2.14 5.07
N SER A 77 -2.86 2.43 4.68
CA SER A 77 -3.58 1.74 3.61
C SER A 77 -4.48 2.74 2.89
N THR A 78 -5.30 2.28 1.94
CA THR A 78 -6.40 3.07 1.36
C THR A 78 -7.51 3.28 2.39
N CYS A 79 -8.58 3.99 2.06
CA CYS A 79 -9.62 4.30 3.04
C CYS A 79 -11.04 3.94 2.57
N ARG A 80 -11.23 3.75 1.25
CA ARG A 80 -12.53 3.50 0.64
C ARG A 80 -13.09 2.10 0.88
N GLN A 81 -12.23 1.09 0.89
CA GLN A 81 -12.67 -0.31 1.03
C GLN A 81 -13.02 -0.72 2.47
N TYR A 82 -12.69 0.11 3.46
CA TYR A 82 -12.85 -0.21 4.87
C TYR A 82 -14.07 0.46 5.49
N SER A 83 -15.27 -0.06 5.23
CA SER A 83 -16.53 0.50 5.72
C SER A 83 -17.01 -0.04 7.06
N LYS A 84 -16.47 -1.17 7.53
CA LYS A 84 -16.87 -1.83 8.79
C LYS A 84 -16.13 -1.24 9.99
N SER A 85 -16.54 -1.64 11.20
CA SER A 85 -15.84 -1.29 12.43
C SER A 85 -14.38 -1.79 12.43
N PRO A 86 -13.43 -1.10 13.08
CA PRO A 86 -12.03 -1.56 13.16
C PRO A 86 -11.87 -3.01 13.64
N SER A 87 -12.69 -3.45 14.60
CA SER A 87 -12.71 -4.82 15.13
C SER A 87 -13.10 -5.90 14.11
N SER A 88 -13.68 -5.53 12.97
CA SER A 88 -13.97 -6.46 11.88
C SER A 88 -12.71 -6.86 11.09
N TYR A 89 -11.59 -6.17 11.32
CA TYR A 89 -10.35 -6.33 10.57
C TYR A 89 -9.21 -6.84 11.44
N ILE A 90 -8.40 -7.73 10.86
CA ILE A 90 -7.15 -8.21 11.44
C ILE A 90 -6.01 -7.86 10.48
N ALA A 91 -4.92 -7.32 11.01
CA ALA A 91 -3.69 -7.13 10.25
C ALA A 91 -2.82 -8.39 10.36
N HIS A 92 -2.38 -8.95 9.23
CA HIS A 92 -1.37 -10.01 9.20
C HIS A 92 -0.05 -9.46 8.70
N GLY A 93 0.96 -9.49 9.57
CA GLY A 93 2.36 -9.30 9.21
C GLY A 93 2.97 -10.65 8.83
N GLN A 94 4.01 -10.62 8.00
CA GLN A 94 4.66 -11.82 7.46
C GLN A 94 6.17 -11.76 7.58
N ASN A 95 6.77 -12.92 7.72
CA ASN A 95 8.21 -13.09 7.67
C ASN A 95 8.56 -14.24 6.73
N ILE A 96 9.33 -13.93 5.69
CA ILE A 96 9.97 -14.91 4.82
C ILE A 96 11.24 -15.36 5.56
N TRP A 97 11.15 -16.48 6.27
CA TRP A 97 12.25 -17.02 7.08
C TRP A 97 13.32 -17.72 6.22
N ASP A 98 12.95 -18.22 5.04
CA ASP A 98 13.87 -18.75 4.03
C ASP A 98 13.57 -18.11 2.67
N VAL A 99 14.49 -17.25 2.22
CA VAL A 99 14.38 -16.56 0.91
C VAL A 99 14.42 -17.52 -0.27
N LYS A 100 14.90 -18.76 -0.09
CA LYS A 100 14.83 -19.82 -1.10
C LYS A 100 13.44 -20.45 -1.18
N GLN A 101 12.58 -20.22 -0.18
CA GLN A 101 11.21 -20.71 -0.09
C GLN A 101 10.23 -19.56 0.24
N PRO A 102 10.14 -18.53 -0.62
CA PRO A 102 9.33 -17.34 -0.36
C PRO A 102 7.81 -17.64 -0.30
N THR A 103 7.40 -18.81 -0.81
CA THR A 103 6.01 -19.28 -0.80
C THR A 103 5.58 -19.94 0.51
N ASN A 104 6.49 -20.09 1.47
CA ASN A 104 6.21 -20.64 2.80
C ASN A 104 6.49 -19.62 3.91
N PRO A 105 5.86 -18.43 3.88
CA PRO A 105 6.07 -17.43 4.92
C PRO A 105 5.45 -17.90 6.24
N CYS A 106 5.95 -17.38 7.34
CA CYS A 106 5.21 -17.40 8.59
C CYS A 106 4.53 -16.05 8.80
N MET A 107 3.49 -16.03 9.63
CA MET A 107 2.68 -14.85 9.88
C MET A 107 2.52 -14.57 11.37
N GLN A 108 2.08 -13.35 11.66
CA GLN A 108 1.58 -12.95 12.97
C GLN A 108 0.33 -12.09 12.78
N GLN A 109 -0.64 -12.25 13.67
CA GLN A 109 -1.90 -11.51 13.63
C GLN A 109 -1.93 -10.39 14.66
N LYS A 110 -2.48 -9.24 14.30
CA LYS A 110 -2.73 -8.11 15.22
C LYS A 110 -4.10 -7.51 15.00
N GLU A 111 -4.79 -7.23 16.10
CA GLU A 111 -6.07 -6.53 16.09
C GLU A 111 -5.88 -5.05 15.72
N VAL A 112 -6.80 -4.54 14.90
CA VAL A 112 -6.89 -3.11 14.59
C VAL A 112 -7.67 -2.40 15.69
N GLU A 113 -7.06 -1.39 16.31
CA GLU A 113 -7.68 -0.57 17.36
C GLU A 113 -8.55 0.54 16.75
N THR A 114 -7.99 1.27 15.78
CA THR A 114 -8.71 2.37 15.10
C THR A 114 -8.26 2.53 13.66
N ILE A 115 -9.16 3.06 12.83
CA ILE A 115 -8.93 3.40 11.43
C ILE A 115 -9.19 4.90 11.28
N ILE A 116 -8.13 5.67 11.08
CA ILE A 116 -8.17 7.12 10.92
C ILE A 116 -8.15 7.41 9.42
N LYS A 117 -9.34 7.62 8.85
CA LYS A 117 -9.48 7.97 7.43
C LYS A 117 -9.09 9.42 7.20
N HIS A 118 -8.46 9.70 6.05
CA HIS A 118 -8.26 11.07 5.62
C HIS A 118 -9.64 11.79 5.50
N PRO A 119 -9.79 13.05 5.93
CA PRO A 119 -11.09 13.75 5.92
C PRO A 119 -11.74 13.85 4.53
N ASN A 120 -10.92 13.88 3.47
CA ASN A 120 -11.42 13.91 2.09
C ASN A 120 -11.71 12.52 1.50
N CYS A 121 -11.47 11.43 2.25
CA CYS A 121 -11.73 10.08 1.76
C CYS A 121 -13.22 9.80 1.53
N SER A 122 -14.08 10.35 2.38
CA SER A 122 -15.53 10.13 2.39
C SER A 122 -16.30 11.11 1.50
N LYS A 123 -15.62 12.10 0.90
CA LYS A 123 -16.26 13.02 -0.04
C LYS A 123 -16.63 12.27 -1.31
N GLU A 124 -17.78 12.63 -1.90
CA GLU A 124 -18.23 12.00 -3.13
C GLU A 124 -17.14 11.98 -4.20
N ILE A 125 -17.09 10.85 -4.89
CA ILE A 125 -16.14 10.47 -5.94
C ILE A 125 -15.98 11.56 -7.02
N SER A 126 -17.00 12.40 -7.17
CA SER A 126 -17.08 13.48 -8.14
C SER A 126 -16.01 14.56 -7.96
N HIS A 127 -15.50 14.77 -6.75
CA HIS A 127 -14.62 15.90 -6.47
C HIS A 127 -13.14 15.58 -6.69
N PHE A 128 -12.57 14.56 -6.05
CA PHE A 128 -11.11 14.38 -6.08
C PHE A 128 -10.67 12.94 -5.72
N PRO A 129 -9.96 12.21 -6.60
CA PRO A 129 -9.43 10.89 -6.26
C PRO A 129 -8.14 10.94 -5.41
N PHE A 130 -7.61 12.15 -5.14
CA PHE A 130 -6.29 12.41 -4.57
C PHE A 130 -6.16 12.10 -3.06
N SER A 131 -7.17 11.56 -2.39
CA SER A 131 -7.18 11.39 -0.94
C SER A 131 -7.68 10.01 -0.49
N ASP A 132 -7.18 8.96 -1.14
CA ASP A 132 -7.49 7.57 -0.81
C ASP A 132 -6.45 6.95 0.13
N PHE A 133 -6.32 7.47 1.34
CA PHE A 133 -5.49 6.87 2.37
C PHE A 133 -6.11 6.94 3.77
N SER A 134 -5.75 5.98 4.60
CA SER A 134 -6.06 5.96 6.03
C SER A 134 -4.90 5.36 6.82
N VAL A 135 -4.84 5.75 8.09
CA VAL A 135 -3.89 5.20 9.06
C VAL A 135 -4.61 4.21 9.95
N PHE A 136 -4.09 3.00 10.00
CA PHE A 136 -4.55 1.95 10.89
C PHE A 136 -3.62 1.90 12.10
N LYS A 137 -4.19 2.06 13.29
CA LYS A 137 -3.47 1.85 14.55
C LYS A 137 -3.77 0.45 15.06
N LEU A 138 -2.72 -0.31 15.37
CA LEU A 138 -2.82 -1.63 15.96
C LEU A 138 -3.00 -1.53 17.47
N LYS A 139 -3.72 -2.47 18.05
CA LYS A 139 -3.88 -2.56 19.52
C LYS A 139 -2.59 -2.95 20.23
N LYS A 140 -1.74 -3.74 19.56
CA LYS A 140 -0.41 -4.15 19.99
C LYS A 140 0.52 -4.17 18.78
N PRO A 141 1.82 -3.86 18.95
CA PRO A 141 2.77 -3.95 17.85
C PRO A 141 2.99 -5.41 17.44
N PHE A 142 3.51 -5.61 16.23
CA PHE A 142 4.08 -6.90 15.86
C PHE A 142 5.32 -7.17 16.71
N GLU A 143 5.52 -8.43 17.05
CA GLU A 143 6.76 -8.88 17.68
C GLU A 143 7.82 -9.01 16.60
N ILE A 144 9.02 -8.52 16.89
CA ILE A 144 10.13 -8.55 15.95
C ILE A 144 11.31 -9.36 16.51
N ALA A 145 12.12 -9.86 15.60
CA ALA A 145 13.46 -10.34 15.88
C ALA A 145 14.49 -9.43 15.20
N GLY A 146 15.65 -9.26 15.84
CA GLY A 146 16.67 -8.29 15.42
C GLY A 146 16.46 -6.89 15.99
N HIS A 147 17.25 -5.95 15.50
CA HIS A 147 17.28 -4.57 16.00
C HIS A 147 16.34 -3.61 15.26
N HIS A 148 15.84 -4.02 14.09
CA HIS A 148 15.13 -3.14 13.19
C HIS A 148 13.68 -3.58 13.05
N TYR A 149 12.76 -2.67 13.38
CA TYR A 149 11.35 -2.87 13.12
C TYR A 149 11.09 -2.79 11.61
N PRO A 150 10.28 -3.69 11.03
CA PRO A 150 9.94 -3.62 9.62
C PRO A 150 9.10 -2.36 9.37
N MET A 151 9.70 -1.38 8.71
CA MET A 151 9.05 -0.15 8.30
C MET A 151 9.28 0.04 6.80
N MET A 152 8.29 0.62 6.14
CA MET A 152 8.37 0.94 4.73
C MET A 152 9.53 1.90 4.47
N ALA A 153 10.29 1.61 3.41
CA ALA A 153 11.34 2.50 2.95
C ALA A 153 10.70 3.73 2.32
N LEU A 154 10.84 4.86 3.01
CA LEU A 154 10.39 6.17 2.54
C LEU A 154 11.57 6.93 1.95
N PRO A 155 11.32 7.84 1.00
CA PRO A 155 12.32 8.82 0.62
C PRO A 155 12.74 9.66 1.83
N ASP A 156 14.00 10.11 1.81
CA ASP A 156 14.63 10.82 2.93
C ASP A 156 13.95 12.17 3.21
N SER A 157 13.43 12.82 2.17
CA SER A 157 12.68 14.06 2.27
C SER A 157 11.46 14.10 1.35
N GLN A 158 10.58 15.08 1.59
CA GLN A 158 9.48 15.36 0.69
C GLN A 158 9.97 15.81 -0.68
N GLU A 159 11.05 16.57 -0.76
CA GLU A 159 11.63 17.04 -2.02
C GLU A 159 12.12 15.85 -2.86
N ASP A 160 12.90 14.94 -2.26
CA ASP A 160 13.39 13.73 -2.93
C ASP A 160 12.23 12.87 -3.46
N HIS A 161 11.15 12.75 -2.65
CA HIS A 161 9.96 12.04 -3.07
C HIS A 161 9.31 12.65 -4.33
N MET A 162 9.23 13.98 -4.39
CA MET A 162 8.62 14.69 -5.52
C MET A 162 9.50 14.63 -6.78
N ASP A 163 10.81 14.73 -6.61
CA ASP A 163 11.78 14.60 -7.68
C ASP A 163 11.78 13.18 -8.26
N ASP A 164 11.75 12.17 -7.40
CA ASP A 164 11.69 10.77 -7.81
C ASP A 164 10.37 10.45 -8.54
N ILE A 165 9.22 10.93 -8.06
CA ILE A 165 7.95 10.74 -8.78
C ILE A 165 7.99 11.44 -10.15
N THR A 166 8.56 12.64 -10.21
CA THR A 166 8.73 13.37 -11.46
C THR A 166 9.61 12.57 -12.42
N TYR A 167 10.75 12.09 -11.95
CA TYR A 167 11.66 11.24 -12.71
C TYR A 167 10.95 9.97 -13.21
N ILE A 168 10.26 9.24 -12.33
CA ILE A 168 9.48 8.03 -12.67
C ILE A 168 8.43 8.32 -13.76
N ASN A 169 7.78 9.49 -13.72
CA ASN A 169 6.81 9.88 -14.74
C ASN A 169 7.41 10.25 -16.10
N THR A 170 8.72 10.53 -16.17
CA THR A 170 9.41 10.92 -17.42
C THR A 170 10.12 9.76 -18.11
N ILE A 171 10.52 8.72 -17.37
CA ILE A 171 11.27 7.61 -17.93
C ILE A 171 10.37 6.64 -18.70
N ASN A 172 10.85 6.24 -19.87
CA ASN A 172 10.24 5.16 -20.65
C ASN A 172 10.72 3.83 -20.08
N ASP A 173 9.81 3.09 -19.44
CA ASP A 173 10.04 1.74 -18.90
C ASP A 173 11.04 1.66 -17.72
N PRO A 174 10.69 2.18 -16.53
CA PRO A 174 11.51 1.97 -15.35
C PRO A 174 11.66 0.48 -15.06
N LYS A 175 12.91 0.01 -15.10
CA LYS A 175 13.26 -1.30 -14.57
C LYS A 175 13.18 -1.25 -13.04
N GLY A 176 12.78 -2.36 -12.43
CA GLY A 176 12.77 -2.51 -10.97
C GLY A 176 11.56 -1.87 -10.28
N CYS A 177 10.54 -1.42 -11.01
CA CYS A 177 9.27 -1.04 -10.44
C CYS A 177 8.31 -2.24 -10.32
N PHE A 178 7.77 -2.47 -9.13
CA PHE A 178 6.84 -3.57 -8.89
C PHE A 178 5.78 -3.18 -7.86
N LEU A 179 4.64 -3.87 -7.93
CA LEU A 179 3.57 -3.74 -6.95
C LEU A 179 3.64 -4.92 -5.98
N ALA A 180 4.06 -4.66 -4.74
CA ALA A 180 4.16 -5.72 -3.75
C ALA A 180 2.77 -6.05 -3.21
N SER A 181 2.24 -7.17 -3.67
CA SER A 181 0.88 -7.63 -3.37
C SER A 181 0.89 -9.10 -2.96
N PHE A 182 -0.26 -9.62 -2.53
CA PHE A 182 -0.41 -11.04 -2.23
C PHE A 182 -0.89 -11.78 -3.47
N MET A 183 -0.61 -13.07 -3.56
CA MET A 183 -1.02 -13.90 -4.70
C MET A 183 -2.51 -14.23 -4.70
N ASP A 184 -3.10 -14.35 -3.52
CA ASP A 184 -4.44 -14.90 -3.34
C ASP A 184 -5.14 -14.24 -2.15
N GLN A 185 -6.32 -13.67 -2.38
CA GLN A 185 -7.10 -13.01 -1.35
C GLN A 185 -7.76 -13.99 -0.36
N GLU A 186 -7.97 -15.25 -0.73
CA GLU A 186 -8.70 -16.23 0.08
C GLU A 186 -7.78 -16.97 1.07
N LYS A 187 -6.46 -16.87 0.86
CA LYS A 187 -5.48 -17.48 1.75
C LYS A 187 -5.24 -16.61 2.98
N LYS A 188 -5.66 -17.11 4.14
CA LYS A 188 -5.40 -16.49 5.44
C LYS A 188 -3.92 -16.32 5.75
N MET A 189 -3.09 -17.26 5.28
CA MET A 189 -1.62 -17.13 5.27
C MET A 189 -1.22 -16.50 3.94
N PRO A 190 -1.13 -15.17 3.86
CA PRO A 190 -0.76 -14.47 2.63
C PRO A 190 0.61 -14.92 2.12
N ILE A 191 0.71 -15.08 0.80
CA ILE A 191 1.96 -15.34 0.08
C ILE A 191 2.19 -14.14 -0.83
N PHE A 192 3.39 -13.57 -0.79
CA PHE A 192 3.74 -12.43 -1.64
C PHE A 192 3.85 -12.83 -3.11
N ASN A 193 3.32 -11.97 -3.96
CA ASN A 193 3.60 -11.96 -5.38
C ASN A 193 4.69 -10.92 -5.67
N LEU A 194 5.94 -11.38 -5.73
CA LEU A 194 7.09 -10.52 -6.04
C LEU A 194 7.33 -10.36 -7.55
N GLU A 195 6.53 -11.01 -8.39
CA GLU A 195 6.71 -11.05 -9.85
C GLU A 195 5.85 -9.99 -10.57
N VAL A 196 5.10 -9.16 -9.83
CA VAL A 196 4.23 -8.12 -10.39
C VAL A 196 5.03 -6.90 -10.83
N ASN A 197 5.72 -7.05 -11.95
CA ASN A 197 6.44 -5.98 -12.61
C ASN A 197 5.46 -4.97 -13.22
N MET A 198 5.75 -3.69 -13.03
CA MET A 198 4.86 -2.60 -13.40
C MET A 198 5.52 -1.70 -14.46
N LYS A 199 4.79 -1.43 -15.54
CA LYS A 199 5.14 -0.41 -16.54
C LYS A 199 4.48 0.91 -16.17
N ILE A 200 5.27 1.96 -16.13
CA ILE A 200 4.78 3.31 -15.82
C ILE A 200 4.16 3.95 -17.05
N ILE A 201 3.08 4.68 -16.80
CA ILE A 201 2.32 5.45 -17.77
C ILE A 201 2.42 6.90 -17.31
N PRO A 202 3.08 7.77 -18.09
CA PRO A 202 3.21 9.18 -17.73
C PRO A 202 1.84 9.78 -17.40
N PHE A 203 1.70 10.25 -16.16
CA PHE A 203 0.38 10.55 -15.58
C PHE A 203 -0.40 11.57 -16.41
N GLN A 204 0.17 12.77 -16.58
CA GLN A 204 -0.48 13.88 -17.29
C GLN A 204 -0.67 13.62 -18.79
N LYS A 205 0.33 12.99 -19.42
CA LYS A 205 0.34 12.83 -20.88
C LYS A 205 -0.63 11.74 -21.35
N ASN A 206 -0.66 10.63 -20.62
CA ASN A 206 -1.31 9.39 -21.05
C ASN A 206 -2.36 8.91 -20.06
N CYS A 207 -2.07 8.88 -18.76
CA CYS A 207 -2.99 8.27 -17.79
C CYS A 207 -4.30 9.06 -17.63
N VAL A 208 -4.23 10.39 -17.57
CA VAL A 208 -5.42 11.24 -17.47
C VAL A 208 -6.40 10.96 -18.62
N LYS A 209 -5.90 10.81 -19.85
CA LYS A 209 -6.72 10.45 -21.02
C LYS A 209 -7.41 9.11 -20.83
N LEU A 210 -6.64 8.10 -20.40
CA LEU A 210 -7.14 6.74 -20.17
C LEU A 210 -8.20 6.67 -19.04
N MET A 211 -8.07 7.51 -18.01
CA MET A 211 -9.07 7.62 -16.95
C MET A 211 -10.35 8.32 -17.44
N CYS A 212 -10.22 9.35 -18.27
CA CYS A 212 -11.35 10.12 -18.77
C CYS A 212 -12.09 9.45 -19.95
N GLU A 213 -11.52 8.39 -20.54
CA GLU A 213 -12.15 7.62 -21.64
C GLU A 213 -13.38 6.83 -21.22
N TRP A 214 -13.56 6.56 -19.93
CA TRP A 214 -14.70 5.78 -19.42
C TRP A 214 -16.03 6.52 -19.46
N ASN A 215 -16.03 7.85 -19.53
CA ASN A 215 -17.25 8.63 -19.72
C ASN A 215 -17.07 9.60 -20.90
N PRO A 216 -17.34 9.15 -22.14
CA PRO A 216 -17.03 9.92 -23.35
C PRO A 216 -17.71 11.29 -23.41
N SER A 217 -18.93 11.43 -22.86
CA SER A 217 -19.68 12.70 -22.86
C SER A 217 -19.05 13.77 -21.96
N ASP A 218 -18.26 13.37 -20.96
CA ASP A 218 -17.58 14.28 -20.02
C ASP A 218 -16.05 14.28 -20.20
N LYS A 219 -15.50 13.65 -21.25
CA LYS A 219 -14.06 13.45 -21.41
C LYS A 219 -13.28 14.75 -21.31
N GLU A 220 -13.68 15.79 -22.03
CA GLU A 220 -12.98 17.08 -22.04
C GLU A 220 -13.06 17.80 -20.68
N LYS A 221 -14.22 17.72 -20.02
CA LYS A 221 -14.42 18.26 -18.66
C LYS A 221 -13.54 17.53 -17.64
N CYS A 222 -13.45 16.21 -17.75
CA CYS A 222 -12.59 15.37 -16.93
C CYS A 222 -11.10 15.73 -17.12
N GLU A 223 -10.63 15.78 -18.37
CA GLU A 223 -9.23 16.14 -18.66
C GLU A 223 -8.89 17.56 -18.19
N LYS A 224 -9.82 18.52 -18.40
CA LYS A 224 -9.67 19.89 -17.94
C LYS A 224 -9.60 19.97 -16.42
N GLN A 225 -10.43 19.22 -15.70
CA GLN A 225 -10.39 19.15 -14.24
C GLN A 225 -9.02 18.64 -13.77
N PHE A 226 -8.52 17.53 -14.33
CA PHE A 226 -7.19 17.01 -13.99
C PHE A 226 -6.06 18.00 -14.30
N LYS A 227 -6.11 18.71 -15.43
CA LYS A 227 -5.12 19.73 -15.80
C LYS A 227 -5.15 20.94 -14.87
N GLN A 228 -6.33 21.44 -14.51
CA GLN A 228 -6.49 22.58 -13.62
C GLN A 228 -5.99 22.26 -12.20
N THR A 229 -6.30 21.08 -11.67
CA THR A 229 -5.68 20.63 -10.41
C THR A 229 -4.21 20.27 -10.53
N GLY A 230 -3.76 19.90 -11.73
CA GLY A 230 -2.38 19.47 -11.96
C GLY A 230 -1.39 20.61 -12.13
N HIS A 231 -1.84 21.76 -12.64
CA HIS A 231 -1.01 22.93 -12.88
C HIS A 231 -0.67 23.73 -11.60
N GLU A 232 -1.42 23.54 -10.52
CA GLU A 232 -1.28 24.30 -9.27
C GLU A 232 -0.66 23.50 -8.10
N ASN A 233 0.28 22.57 -8.37
CA ASN A 233 1.24 21.94 -7.39
C ASN A 233 1.05 20.46 -7.00
N ASP A 234 0.12 19.67 -7.55
CA ASP A 234 -0.24 18.39 -6.91
C ASP A 234 -0.11 17.10 -7.76
N THR A 235 0.30 17.19 -9.02
CA THR A 235 0.39 16.01 -9.91
C THR A 235 1.76 15.35 -10.01
N SER A 236 2.76 15.98 -9.41
CA SER A 236 4.06 15.41 -9.06
C SER A 236 3.97 14.38 -7.91
N THR A 237 2.77 14.07 -7.44
CA THR A 237 2.54 13.04 -6.41
C THR A 237 2.00 11.75 -6.98
N MET A 238 1.62 11.73 -8.27
CA MET A 238 0.82 10.67 -8.89
C MET A 238 1.61 9.81 -9.85
N ILE A 239 1.48 8.49 -9.69
CA ILE A 239 2.03 7.49 -10.60
C ILE A 239 0.89 6.63 -11.11
N CYS A 240 0.86 6.46 -12.44
CA CYS A 240 -0.01 5.53 -13.10
C CYS A 240 0.81 4.39 -13.66
N ALA A 241 0.36 3.16 -13.43
CA ALA A 241 1.09 1.98 -13.84
C ALA A 241 0.14 0.93 -14.41
N LYS A 242 0.68 0.01 -15.20
CA LYS A 242 0.01 -1.22 -15.65
C LYS A 242 0.92 -2.42 -15.47
N ASN A 243 0.36 -3.61 -15.41
CA ASN A 243 1.16 -4.84 -15.41
C ASN A 243 2.02 -4.90 -16.67
N SER A 244 3.30 -5.22 -16.55
CA SER A 244 4.26 -5.25 -17.66
C SER A 244 3.93 -6.29 -18.73
N THR A 245 3.27 -7.38 -18.32
CA THR A 245 2.77 -8.47 -19.18
C THR A 245 1.41 -8.17 -19.80
N GLU A 246 0.83 -7.00 -19.49
CA GLU A 246 -0.54 -6.63 -19.86
C GLU A 246 -1.62 -7.56 -19.33
N ALA A 247 -1.27 -8.42 -18.36
CA ALA A 247 -2.24 -9.23 -17.63
C ALA A 247 -3.33 -8.34 -17.01
N LYS A 248 -4.58 -8.75 -17.19
CA LYS A 248 -5.72 -8.08 -16.57
C LYS A 248 -5.65 -8.27 -15.05
N ILE A 249 -5.94 -7.21 -14.32
CA ILE A 249 -6.11 -7.30 -12.86
C ILE A 249 -7.36 -8.13 -12.59
N VAL A 250 -7.19 -9.21 -11.84
CA VAL A 250 -8.29 -10.07 -11.41
C VAL A 250 -8.92 -9.42 -10.19
N LEU A 251 -10.20 -9.04 -10.34
CA LEU A 251 -11.00 -8.54 -9.23
C LEU A 251 -11.25 -9.66 -8.21
N GLY A 252 -11.40 -9.24 -6.96
CA GLY A 252 -11.59 -10.09 -5.82
C GLY A 252 -13.04 -10.53 -5.64
N LYS A 253 -13.31 -11.09 -4.46
CA LYS A 253 -14.67 -11.51 -4.07
C LYS A 253 -15.60 -10.30 -4.17
N SER A 254 -16.80 -10.50 -4.71
CA SER A 254 -17.79 -9.44 -4.93
C SER A 254 -17.30 -8.29 -5.83
N ASN A 255 -16.44 -8.60 -6.81
CA ASN A 255 -15.81 -7.61 -7.70
C ASN A 255 -15.01 -6.54 -6.96
N SER A 256 -14.52 -6.84 -5.75
CA SER A 256 -13.74 -5.88 -4.95
C SER A 256 -12.33 -5.71 -5.51
N TYR A 257 -11.80 -4.49 -5.37
CA TYR A 257 -10.42 -4.18 -5.73
C TYR A 257 -9.47 -4.46 -4.56
N TRP A 258 -9.24 -5.74 -4.28
CA TRP A 258 -8.50 -6.20 -3.10
C TRP A 258 -6.99 -5.91 -3.10
N LEU A 259 -6.45 -5.40 -4.21
CA LEU A 259 -5.05 -4.94 -4.30
C LEU A 259 -4.85 -3.51 -3.76
N ALA A 260 -5.92 -2.85 -3.31
CA ALA A 260 -5.80 -1.50 -2.78
C ALA A 260 -4.99 -1.48 -1.48
N GLY A 261 -4.12 -0.49 -1.38
CA GLY A 261 -3.15 -0.30 -0.31
C GLY A 261 -1.81 -1.00 -0.58
N ALA A 262 -1.68 -1.80 -1.64
CA ALA A 262 -0.44 -2.48 -1.98
C ALA A 262 0.64 -1.44 -2.31
N PRO A 263 1.83 -1.50 -1.66
CA PRO A 263 2.86 -0.52 -1.92
C PRO A 263 3.43 -0.69 -3.33
N PHE A 264 3.65 0.45 -3.98
CA PHE A 264 4.34 0.57 -5.25
C PHE A 264 5.79 0.95 -4.97
N LEU A 265 6.71 0.09 -5.38
CA LEU A 265 8.14 0.24 -5.13
C LEU A 265 8.87 0.42 -6.45
N CYS A 266 9.90 1.25 -6.43
CA CYS A 266 10.92 1.32 -7.47
C CYS A 266 12.29 1.48 -6.79
N ASN A 267 13.32 0.80 -7.27
CA ASN A 267 14.70 0.99 -6.80
C ASN A 267 14.90 0.90 -5.27
N GLY A 268 14.07 0.13 -4.57
CA GLY A 268 14.15 -0.07 -3.11
C GLY A 268 13.32 0.92 -2.27
N SER A 269 12.77 1.98 -2.88
CA SER A 269 11.94 2.97 -2.19
C SER A 269 10.45 2.77 -2.48
N THR A 270 9.61 3.09 -1.50
CA THR A 270 8.16 3.11 -1.65
C THR A 270 7.73 4.50 -2.11
N TYR A 271 7.23 4.58 -3.34
CA TYR A 271 6.68 5.83 -3.90
C TYR A 271 5.17 5.91 -3.80
N GLY A 272 4.56 4.81 -3.37
CA GLY A 272 3.16 4.64 -3.61
C GLY A 272 2.41 3.62 -2.79
N ILE A 273 1.09 3.84 -2.62
CA ILE A 273 0.11 2.78 -2.36
C ILE A 273 -0.92 2.77 -3.48
N ALA A 274 -1.27 1.58 -3.92
CA ALA A 274 -2.34 1.31 -4.86
C ALA A 274 -3.70 1.88 -4.40
N SER A 275 -4.28 2.85 -5.11
CA SER A 275 -5.66 3.32 -4.84
C SER A 275 -6.72 2.44 -5.49
N VAL A 276 -7.92 2.43 -4.91
CA VAL A 276 -9.11 1.89 -5.57
C VAL A 276 -9.47 2.79 -6.76
N PRO A 277 -9.54 2.25 -7.98
CA PRO A 277 -9.88 3.04 -9.15
C PRO A 277 -11.24 3.73 -8.94
N VAL A 278 -11.25 5.04 -9.18
CA VAL A 278 -12.50 5.81 -9.26
C VAL A 278 -13.20 5.44 -10.55
N MET A 279 -14.09 4.46 -10.48
CA MET A 279 -15.02 4.19 -11.57
C MET A 279 -16.23 5.11 -11.36
N ARG A 280 -16.49 6.00 -12.30
CA ARG A 280 -17.82 6.64 -12.43
C ARG A 280 -18.68 5.76 -13.33
#